data_AF-A0A7U9XBR5-F1
#
_entry.id   AF-A0A7U9XBR5-F1
#
_cell.length_a   1.000
_cell.length_b   1.000
_cell.length_c   1.000
_cell.angle_alpha   90.00
_cell.angle_beta   90.00
_cell.angle_gamma   90.00
#
_symmetry.space_group_name_H-M   'P 1'
#
loop_
_entity.id
_entity.type
_entity.pdbx_description
1 polymer ?
#
loop_
_entity_poly.entity_id
_entity_poly.type
_entity_poly.pdbx_seq_one_letter_code
_entity_poly.pdbx_strand_id
1 'polypeptide(L)' 'MKKPTYYLWKTDFHTEKEFNQTKEKYTNLGFRVVTYLDGNNQTDIHSGIKALIQNHLNQC' A
#
# COMPACT_ATOMS: atom_id res chain seq x y z
N MET A 1 -6.08 -23.73 11.53
CA MET A 1 -5.30 -23.27 10.35
C MET A 1 -5.52 -21.77 10.17
N LYS A 2 -4.46 -20.97 9.99
CA LYS A 2 -4.61 -19.54 9.69
C LYS A 2 -5.18 -19.38 8.28
N LYS A 3 -6.17 -18.49 8.10
CA LYS A 3 -6.68 -18.16 6.76
C LYS A 3 -5.54 -17.61 5.90
N PRO A 4 -5.40 -18.04 4.64
CA PRO A 4 -4.39 -17.48 3.75
C PRO A 4 -4.65 -15.99 3.53
N THR A 5 -3.58 -15.20 3.49
CA THR A 5 -3.66 -13.75 3.29
C THR A 5 -3.34 -13.42 1.84
N TYR A 6 -4.18 -12.60 1.21
CA TYR A 6 -3.98 -12.11 -0.15
C TYR A 6 -3.78 -10.60 -0.12
N TYR A 7 -2.72 -10.13 -0.78
CA TYR A 7 -2.35 -8.72 -0.79
C TYR A 7 -2.79 -8.08 -2.11
N LEU A 8 -3.45 -6.93 -2.02
CA LEU A 8 -3.89 -6.13 -3.16
C LEU A 8 -3.26 -4.75 -3.07
N TRP A 9 -2.62 -4.29 -4.15
CA TRP A 9 -2.18 -2.93 -4.30
C TRP A 9 -3.23 -2.16 -5.10
N LYS A 10 -3.74 -1.05 -4.54
CA LYS A 10 -4.76 -0.25 -5.24
C LYS A 10 -4.24 0.29 -6.58
N THR A 11 -2.92 0.48 -6.70
CA THR A 11 -2.23 0.94 -7.92
C THR A 11 -2.23 -0.06 -9.06
N ASP A 12 -2.42 -1.36 -8.79
CA ASP A 12 -2.49 -2.38 -9.84
C ASP A 12 -3.83 -2.34 -10.60
N PHE A 13 -4.79 -1.54 -10.12
CA PHE A 13 -6.13 -1.45 -10.69
C PHE A 13 -6.37 -0.07 -11.30
N HIS A 14 -6.85 -0.06 -12.55
CA HIS A 14 -7.19 1.17 -13.27
C HIS A 14 -8.51 1.78 -12.77
N THR A 15 -9.39 0.96 -12.21
CA THR A 15 -10.70 1.41 -11.70
C THR A 15 -11.00 0.84 -10.31
N GLU A 16 -11.74 1.62 -9.51
CA GLU A 16 -12.17 1.19 -8.18
C GLU A 16 -13.14 -0.02 -8.24
N LYS A 17 -13.88 -0.15 -9.35
CA LYS A 17 -14.77 -1.29 -9.57
C LYS A 17 -13.99 -2.60 -9.70
N GLU A 18 -12.92 -2.63 -10.49
CA GLU A 18 -12.07 -3.83 -10.65
C GLU A 18 -11.38 -4.22 -9.34
N PHE A 19 -10.91 -3.23 -8.58
CA PHE A 19 -10.35 -3.44 -7.26
C PHE A 19 -11.37 -4.08 -6.30
N ASN A 20 -12.59 -3.54 -6.25
CA ASN A 20 -13.66 -4.06 -5.39
C ASN A 20 -14.10 -5.46 -5.80
N GLN A 21 -14.24 -5.73 -7.11
CA GLN A 21 -14.56 -7.07 -7.62
C GLN A 21 -13.49 -8.09 -7.24
N THR A 22 -12.21 -7.70 -7.32
CA THR A 22 -11.09 -8.58 -6.97
C THR A 22 -11.02 -8.82 -5.46
N LYS A 23 -11.19 -7.77 -4.65
CA LYS A 23 -11.28 -7.86 -3.19
C LYS A 23 -12.43 -8.78 -2.75
N GLU A 24 -13.60 -8.62 -3.34
CA GLU A 24 -14.78 -9.44 -3.04
C GLU A 24 -14.56 -10.90 -3.43
N LYS A 25 -14.01 -11.16 -4.63
CA LYS A 25 -13.65 -12.49 -5.09
C LYS A 25 -12.76 -13.24 -4.09
N TYR A 26 -11.66 -12.63 -3.66
CA TYR A 26 -10.74 -13.28 -2.72
C TYR A 26 -11.33 -13.41 -1.30
N THR A 27 -12.17 -12.46 -0.89
CA THR A 27 -12.89 -12.55 0.39
C THR A 27 -13.87 -13.72 0.39
N ASN A 28 -14.64 -13.90 -0.70
CA ASN A 28 -15.57 -15.01 -0.87
C ASN A 28 -14.86 -16.38 -0.97
N LEU A 29 -13.62 -16.40 -1.47
CA LEU A 29 -12.75 -17.58 -1.46
C LEU A 29 -12.15 -17.89 -0.07
N GLY A 30 -12.47 -17.08 0.96
CA GLY A 30 -12.04 -17.31 2.33
C GLY A 30 -10.65 -16.75 2.67
N PHE A 31 -10.06 -15.95 1.78
CA PHE A 31 -8.80 -15.26 2.04
C PHE A 31 -9.04 -14.05 2.94
N ARG A 32 -8.04 -13.74 3.76
CA ARG A 32 -7.93 -12.43 4.38
C ARG A 32 -7.32 -11.48 3.35
N VAL A 33 -8.11 -10.56 2.81
CA VAL A 33 -7.63 -9.58 1.84
C VAL A 33 -7.06 -8.36 2.56
N VAL A 34 -5.80 -8.02 2.29
CA VAL A 34 -5.13 -6.82 2.81
C VAL A 34 -4.86 -5.89 1.65
N THR A 35 -5.33 -4.65 1.78
CA THR A 35 -5.26 -3.66 0.70
C THR A 35 -4.22 -2.60 1.05
N TYR A 36 -3.21 -2.46 0.20
CA TYR A 36 -2.24 -1.38 0.27
C TYR A 36 -2.69 -0.25 -0.66
N LEU A 37 -2.83 0.94 -0.10
CA LEU A 37 -2.94 2.17 -0.86
C LEU A 37 -1.52 2.71 -0.96
N ASP A 38 -0.95 2.73 -2.17
CA ASP A 38 0.30 3.44 -2.36
C ASP A 38 0.04 4.93 -2.08
N GLY A 39 0.63 5.43 -1.00
CA GLY A 39 0.55 6.83 -0.66
C GLY A 39 1.40 7.60 -1.67
N ASN A 40 0.73 8.33 -2.56
CA ASN A 40 1.31 9.33 -3.46
C ASN A 40 2.74 8.99 -3.95
N ASN A 41 2.81 8.23 -5.05
CA ASN A 41 4.01 7.75 -5.79
C ASN A 41 5.13 8.78 -6.06
N GLN A 42 5.03 10.04 -5.63
CA GLN A 42 5.99 11.08 -5.97
C GLN A 42 6.58 11.86 -4.78
N THR A 43 6.09 11.72 -3.54
CA THR A 43 6.47 12.71 -2.50
C THR A 43 6.87 12.23 -1.12
N ASP A 44 6.69 10.97 -0.71
CA ASP A 44 6.90 10.65 0.72
C ASP A 44 8.25 10.04 1.06
N ILE A 45 8.80 9.14 0.25
CA ILE A 45 10.08 8.47 0.59
C ILE A 45 11.25 9.44 0.45
N HIS A 46 11.31 10.17 -0.66
CA HIS A 46 12.41 11.11 -0.92
C HIS A 46 12.37 12.30 0.03
N SER A 47 11.17 12.82 0.35
CA SER A 47 11.00 13.89 1.33
C SER A 47 11.34 13.41 2.74
N GLY A 48 10.94 12.19 3.10
CA GLY A 48 11.30 11.57 4.39
C GLY A 48 12.81 11.41 4.55
N ILE A 49 13.50 10.89 3.53
CA ILE A 49 14.97 10.76 3.54
C ILE A 49 15.64 12.14 3.60
N LYS A 50 15.15 13.12 2.83
CA LYS A 50 15.68 14.49 2.84
C LYS A 50 15.53 15.15 4.21
N ALA A 51 14.37 15.01 4.84
CA ALA A 51 14.13 15.57 6.17
C ALA A 51 15.05 14.94 7.24
N LEU A 52 15.27 13.62 7.18
CA LEU A 52 16.20 12.93 8.07
C LEU A 52 17.65 13.42 7.90
N ILE A 53 18.11 13.58 6.66
CA ILE A 53 19.46 14.09 6.37
C ILE A 53 19.61 15.53 6.86
N GLN A 54 18.63 16.40 6.59
CA GLN A 54 18.68 17.80 7.05
C GLN A 54 18.68 17.90 8.57
N ASN A 55 17.88 17.09 9.26
CA ASN A 55 17.88 17.06 10.73
C ASN A 55 19.23 16.60 11.30
N HIS A 56 19.91 15.64 10.66
CA HIS A 56 21.23 15.18 11.07
C HIS A 56 22.32 16.24 10.86
N LEU A 57 22.29 16.95 9.74
CA LEU A 57 23.27 18.00 9.42
C LEU A 57 23.13 19.25 10.31
N ASN A 58 21.91 19.58 10.76
CA ASN A 58 21.66 20.71 11.66
C ASN A 58 21.99 20.41 13.14
N GLN A 59 22.46 19.21 13.47
CA GLN A 59 22.89 18.81 14.82
C GLN A 59 24.42 18.92 15.01
N CYS A 60 25.12 19.60 14.09
CA CYS A 60 26.53 19.98 14.21
C CYS A 60 26.68 21.48 14.48
#